data_AF-A0A925DN42-F1
#
_entry.id   AF-A0A925DN42-F1
#
_cell.length_a   1.000
_cell.length_b   1.000
_cell.length_c   1.000
_cell.angle_alpha   90.00
_cell.angle_beta   90.00
_cell.angle_gamma   90.00
#
_symmetry.space_group_name_H-M   'P 1'
#
loop_
_entity.id
_entity.type
_entity.pdbx_description
1 polymer ?
#
loop_
_entity_poly.entity_id
_entity_poly.type
_entity_poly.pdbx_seq_one_letter_code
_entity_poly.pdbx_strand_id
1 'polypeptide(L)' 'MKNKGPISQFIDHHYRHFNAAALKDAAIGYETHLLEGGKML' A
#
# COMPACT_ATOMS: atom_id res chain seq x y z
N MET A 1 12.92 -0.55 9.27
CA MET A 1 11.74 -0.59 8.38
C MET A 1 10.86 -1.74 8.84
N LYS A 2 9.58 -1.52 9.12
CA LYS A 2 8.66 -2.62 9.47
C LYS A 2 8.63 -3.61 8.30
N ASN A 3 8.85 -4.89 8.57
CA ASN A 3 8.63 -5.92 7.56
C ASN A 3 7.14 -5.90 7.20
N LYS A 4 6.83 -5.64 5.92
CA LYS A 4 5.48 -5.66 5.39
C LYS A 4 4.94 -7.09 5.42
N GLY A 5 3.65 -7.24 5.74
CA GLY A 5 3.00 -8.56 5.86
C GLY A 5 2.91 -9.33 4.53
N PRO A 6 2.53 -10.62 4.57
CA PRO A 6 2.51 -11.49 3.39
C PRO A 6 1.66 -10.95 2.24
N ILE A 7 0.54 -10.27 2.54
CA ILE A 7 -0.33 -9.65 1.53
C ILE A 7 0.37 -8.48 0.83
N SER A 8 1.06 -7.63 1.57
CA SER A 8 1.81 -6.51 0.98
C SER A 8 2.93 -7.01 0.06
N GLN A 9 3.62 -8.09 0.45
CA GLN A 9 4.65 -8.72 -0.37
C GLN A 9 4.06 -9.33 -1.64
N PHE A 10 2.90 -9.97 -1.53
CA PHE A 10 2.17 -10.50 -2.69
C PHE A 10 1.81 -9.41 -3.69
N ILE A 11 1.20 -8.32 -3.22
CA ILE A 11 0.82 -7.18 -4.06
C ILE A 11 2.07 -6.59 -4.72
N ASP A 12 3.14 -6.35 -3.97
CA ASP A 12 4.37 -5.78 -4.52
C ASP A 12 4.96 -6.63 -5.64
N HIS A 13 4.91 -7.96 -5.49
CA HIS A 13 5.40 -8.88 -6.51
C HIS A 13 4.46 -9.05 -7.70
N HIS A 14 3.14 -9.07 -7.52
CA HIS A 14 2.19 -9.50 -8.57
C HIS A 14 1.46 -8.33 -9.25
N TYR A 15 1.31 -7.18 -8.57
CA TYR A 15 0.46 -6.08 -9.03
C TYR A 15 1.30 -5.01 -9.74
N ARG A 16 2.03 -5.42 -10.79
CA ARG A 16 2.92 -4.55 -11.59
C ARG A 16 2.29 -4.04 -12.90
N HIS A 17 1.08 -4.50 -13.22
CA HIS A 17 0.34 -4.08 -14.41
C HIS A 17 -0.40 -2.76 -14.17
N PHE A 18 -0.70 -2.03 -15.24
CA PHE A 18 -1.26 -0.67 -15.19
C PHE A 18 -2.50 -0.54 -14.28
N ASN A 19 -3.44 -1.47 -14.36
CA ASN A 19 -4.66 -1.46 -13.54
C ASN A 19 -4.43 -1.88 -12.08
N ALA A 20 -3.34 -2.58 -11.80
CA ALA A 20 -3.02 -3.12 -10.47
C ALA A 20 -2.14 -2.15 -9.64
N ALA A 21 -1.43 -1.23 -10.31
CA ALA A 21 -0.65 -0.17 -9.69
C ALA A 21 -1.52 0.76 -8.82
N ALA A 22 -2.75 1.07 -9.27
CA ALA A 22 -3.67 1.92 -8.53
C ALA A 22 -3.99 1.39 -7.11
N LEU A 23 -4.08 0.07 -6.93
CA LEU A 23 -4.28 -0.53 -5.60
C LEU A 23 -3.07 -0.29 -4.69
N LYS A 24 -1.86 -0.50 -5.23
CA LYS A 24 -0.61 -0.33 -4.49
C LYS A 24 -0.40 1.13 -4.11
N ASP A 25 -0.66 2.05 -5.03
CA ASP A 25 -0.55 3.49 -4.79
C ASP A 25 -1.54 3.97 -3.73
N ALA A 26 -2.79 3.49 -3.78
CA ALA A 26 -3.79 3.78 -2.74
C ALA A 26 -3.36 3.26 -1.37
N ALA A 27 -2.79 2.04 -1.30
CA ALA A 27 -2.30 1.46 -0.06
C ALA A 27 -1.12 2.26 0.54
N ILE A 28 -0.20 2.72 -0.30
CA ILE A 28 0.92 3.59 0.12
C ILE A 28 0.39 4.94 0.59
N GLY A 29 -0.50 5.58 -0.17
CA GLY A 29 -1.08 6.87 0.18
C GLY A 29 -1.86 6.82 1.51
N TYR A 30 -2.58 5.73 1.76
CA TYR A 30 -3.29 5.54 3.02
C TYR A 30 -2.34 5.32 4.21
N GLU A 31 -1.25 4.57 4.03
CA GLU A 31 -0.21 4.43 5.05
C GLU A 31 0.41 5.79 5.39
N THR A 32 0.72 6.62 4.38
CA THR A 32 1.22 7.99 4.57
C THR A 32 0.21 8.85 5.33
N HIS A 33 -1.07 8.83 4.94
CA HIS A 33 -2.13 9.58 5.63
C HIS A 33 -2.20 9.24 7.12
N LEU A 34 -2.16 7.96 7.47
CA LEU A 34 -2.13 7.53 8.88
C LEU A 34 -0.86 7.98 9.61
N LEU A 35 0.30 7.93 8.95
CA LEU A 35 1.58 8.39 9.51
C LEU A 35 1.59 9.90 9.78
N GLU A 36 0.86 10.67 8.98
CA GLU A 36 0.70 12.12 9.13
C GLU A 36 -0.36 12.49 10.19
N GLY A 37 -0.89 11.51 10.94
CA GLY A 37 -1.91 11.73 11.98
C GLY A 37 -3.33 11.81 11.42
N GLY A 38 -3.51 11.45 10.15
CA GLY A 38 -4.82 11.26 9.53
C GLY A 38 -5.61 10.15 10.20
N LYS A 39 -6.93 10.32 10.28
CA LYS A 39 -7.84 9.32 10.83
C LYS A 39 -8.22 8.30 9.76
N MET A 40 -8.64 7.12 10.21
CA MET A 40 -9.34 6.17 9.33
C MET A 40 -10.51 6.90 8.67
N LEU A 41 -10.58 6.84 7.34
CA LEU A 41 -11.71 7.36 6.55
C LEU A 41 -12.91 6.42 6.66
#